data_AF-A0A5Q4C158-F1
#
_entry.id   AF-A0A5Q4C158-F1
#
_cell.length_a   1.000
_cell.length_b   1.000
_cell.length_c   1.000
_cell.angle_alpha   90.00
_cell.angle_beta   90.00
_cell.angle_gamma   90.00
#
_symmetry.space_group_name_H-M   'P 1'
#
loop_
_entity.id
_entity.type
_entity.pdbx_description
1 polymer ?
#
loop_
_entity_poly.entity_id
_entity_poly.type
_entity_poly.pdbx_seq_one_letter_code
_entity_poly.pdbx_strand_id
1 'polypeptide(L)'
;MTKTRSTTAANSERDAATSREVSCAANTPEQVASNAPNGLSAATNTIPATQLAFNTSHIVILQELLTMRRTLEGISRRQEASDETIRASETRLQELQPMPKRLDDMGFELNSHYSLAEDKIRRQEAEIRALADKIVRSDEERLVLDRKVEQLSTKISLQATQADPEENDSTRFASKRKEQEALPAHEPSEQSMPCEVVSHRPSIMTVPPTTPAPKRLKIEYPRLAERQVLGFRKYMQTSKNDYRKAPPKTGSDMRRFINQFIEGIQDRNVSNNLQDQILAQFPSKVRRSKSIRGPRSIVIEGNLHWDDVCQLASLLQTGKGAE
;
A
#
# COMPACT_ATOMS: atom_id res chain seq x y z
N MET A 1 19.96 49.83 14.41
CA MET A 1 20.78 49.98 13.18
C MET A 1 20.98 48.56 12.66
N THR A 2 20.52 48.12 11.49
CA THR A 2 20.39 48.75 10.17
C THR A 2 19.14 48.20 9.47
N LYS A 3 18.56 49.04 8.63
CA LYS A 3 17.31 48.89 7.90
C LYS A 3 17.68 48.66 6.44
N THR A 4 17.15 47.62 5.81
CA THR A 4 17.11 47.56 4.33
C THR A 4 15.78 47.02 3.86
N ARG A 5 15.06 47.94 3.23
CA ARG A 5 13.77 47.84 2.57
C ARG A 5 14.05 47.41 1.13
N SER A 6 13.39 46.37 0.63
CA SER A 6 13.38 46.09 -0.80
C SER A 6 11.95 45.93 -1.29
N THR A 7 11.51 46.96 -1.99
CA THR A 7 10.28 47.07 -2.76
C THR A 7 10.56 46.58 -4.18
N THR A 8 9.73 45.69 -4.70
CA THR A 8 9.63 45.48 -6.15
C THR A 8 8.16 45.31 -6.53
N ALA A 9 7.65 46.33 -7.20
CA ALA A 9 6.40 46.36 -7.95
C ALA A 9 6.78 46.46 -9.43
N ALA A 10 6.17 45.63 -10.27
CA ALA A 10 6.21 45.63 -11.74
C ALA A 10 5.31 44.46 -12.20
N ASN A 11 4.40 44.50 -13.18
CA ASN A 11 3.99 45.51 -14.15
C ASN A 11 2.54 45.14 -14.56
N SER A 12 1.68 46.14 -14.77
CA SER A 12 0.39 45.97 -15.45
C SER A 12 0.41 46.89 -16.66
N GLU A 13 0.54 46.29 -17.84
CA GLU A 13 0.41 46.96 -19.13
C GLU A 13 -1.04 47.42 -19.33
N ARG A 14 -1.22 48.73 -19.55
CA ARG A 14 -2.42 49.31 -20.17
C ARG A 14 -1.96 50.15 -21.34
N ASP A 15 -2.29 49.68 -22.54
CA ASP A 15 -2.19 50.43 -23.77
C ASP A 15 -3.52 51.12 -24.12
N ALA A 16 -3.36 52.30 -24.74
CA ALA A 16 -4.28 53.02 -25.63
C ALA A 16 -5.59 53.61 -25.04
N ALA A 17 -6.02 54.84 -25.33
CA ALA A 17 -5.52 55.89 -26.22
C ALA A 17 -6.12 57.25 -25.80
N THR A 18 -5.42 58.27 -26.24
CA THR A 18 -5.49 59.71 -26.01
C THR A 18 -6.81 60.37 -26.46
N SER A 19 -7.50 61.06 -25.55
CA SER A 19 -8.50 62.09 -25.87
C SER A 19 -7.80 63.33 -26.42
N ARG A 20 -8.16 63.73 -27.63
CA ARG A 20 -7.72 64.97 -28.28
C ARG A 20 -8.96 65.85 -28.47
N GLU A 21 -9.17 66.78 -27.54
CA GLU A 21 -10.06 67.93 -27.75
C GLU A 21 -9.42 68.85 -28.79
N VAL A 22 -10.16 69.14 -29.86
CA VAL A 22 -9.93 70.29 -30.73
C VAL A 22 -11.28 70.97 -30.94
N SER A 23 -11.45 72.08 -30.23
CA SER A 23 -12.48 73.07 -30.48
C SER A 23 -12.23 73.75 -31.83
N CYS A 24 -13.27 73.92 -32.65
CA CYS A 24 -13.30 74.93 -33.72
C CYS A 24 -14.69 75.56 -33.84
N ALA A 25 -14.72 76.81 -33.39
CA ALA A 25 -15.41 77.96 -33.98
C ALA A 25 -16.94 77.93 -34.12
N ALA A 26 -17.56 78.66 -33.20
CA ALA A 26 -18.76 79.44 -33.49
C ALA A 26 -18.51 80.39 -34.66
N ASN A 27 -19.39 80.32 -35.67
CA ASN A 27 -19.63 81.40 -36.61
C ASN A 27 -21.15 81.54 -36.80
N THR A 28 -21.57 82.80 -36.74
CA THR A 28 -22.89 83.44 -36.87
C THR A 28 -23.73 82.92 -38.06
N PRO A 29 -25.08 82.95 -37.98
CA PRO A 29 -25.93 82.60 -39.12
C PRO A 29 -26.04 83.81 -40.06
N GLU A 30 -25.36 83.77 -41.21
CA GLU A 30 -25.72 84.63 -42.35
C GLU A 30 -26.80 83.93 -43.18
N GLN A 31 -27.99 84.53 -43.15
CA GLN A 31 -29.04 84.31 -44.13
C GLN A 31 -28.53 84.69 -45.52
N VAL A 32 -28.20 83.68 -46.35
CA VAL A 32 -28.20 83.84 -47.79
C VAL A 32 -29.45 83.15 -48.32
N ALA A 33 -30.49 83.96 -48.49
CA ALA A 33 -31.62 83.64 -49.33
C ALA A 33 -31.09 83.25 -50.72
N SER A 34 -31.25 81.98 -51.08
CA SER A 34 -31.10 81.52 -52.45
C SER A 34 -32.36 80.76 -52.84
N ASN A 35 -33.04 81.37 -53.80
CA ASN A 35 -34.29 80.98 -54.44
C ASN A 35 -34.42 79.47 -54.65
N ALA A 36 -35.42 78.86 -54.00
CA ALA A 36 -35.97 77.58 -54.42
C ALA A 36 -37.11 77.84 -55.42
N PRO A 37 -36.98 77.48 -56.71
CA PRO A 37 -38.14 77.17 -57.51
C PRO A 37 -38.54 75.71 -57.20
N ASN A 38 -39.75 75.52 -56.71
CA ASN A 38 -40.50 74.26 -56.71
C ASN A 38 -39.75 72.99 -56.25
N GLY A 39 -39.84 72.71 -54.95
CA GLY A 39 -39.38 71.45 -54.34
C GLY A 39 -40.35 70.88 -53.30
N LEU A 40 -41.66 71.13 -53.41
CA LEU A 40 -42.69 70.58 -52.52
C LEU A 40 -42.84 69.03 -52.62
N SER A 41 -42.11 68.38 -53.51
CA SER A 41 -42.12 66.92 -53.67
C SER A 41 -41.07 66.18 -52.81
N ALA A 42 -40.16 66.89 -52.13
CA ALA A 42 -39.19 66.27 -51.22
C ALA A 42 -39.71 66.20 -49.77
N ALA A 43 -40.45 67.22 -49.32
CA ALA A 43 -40.95 67.33 -47.94
C ALA A 43 -42.07 66.32 -47.58
N THR A 44 -42.83 65.88 -48.57
CA THR A 44 -43.91 64.87 -48.39
C THR A 44 -43.38 63.44 -48.34
N ASN A 45 -42.20 63.18 -48.93
CA ASN A 45 -41.54 61.88 -48.91
C ASN A 45 -40.50 61.75 -47.77
N THR A 46 -40.08 62.86 -47.14
CA THR A 46 -39.10 62.84 -46.03
C THR A 46 -39.71 62.50 -44.67
N ILE A 47 -40.96 62.88 -44.40
CA ILE A 47 -41.63 62.56 -43.11
C ILE A 47 -41.77 61.03 -42.91
N PRO A 48 -42.19 60.23 -43.91
CA PRO A 48 -42.18 58.78 -43.80
C PRO A 48 -40.77 58.19 -43.66
N ALA A 49 -39.78 58.77 -44.35
CA ALA A 49 -38.39 58.30 -44.31
C ALA A 49 -37.71 58.57 -42.97
N THR A 50 -37.94 59.73 -42.35
CA THR A 50 -37.41 60.05 -41.00
C THR A 50 -38.09 59.21 -39.92
N GLN A 51 -39.39 58.96 -40.04
CA GLN A 51 -40.10 58.06 -39.12
C GLN A 51 -39.64 56.60 -39.26
N LEU A 52 -39.37 56.14 -40.48
CA LEU A 52 -38.78 54.83 -40.74
C LEU A 52 -37.36 54.73 -40.15
N ALA A 53 -36.51 55.75 -40.36
CA ALA A 53 -35.16 55.78 -39.80
C ALA A 53 -35.17 55.80 -38.26
N PHE A 54 -36.09 56.55 -37.65
CA PHE A 54 -36.28 56.58 -36.20
C PHE A 54 -36.74 55.22 -35.64
N ASN A 55 -37.74 54.59 -36.26
CA ASN A 55 -38.20 53.26 -35.86
C ASN A 55 -37.11 52.19 -36.04
N THR A 56 -36.34 52.27 -37.13
CA THR A 56 -35.21 51.36 -37.39
C THR A 56 -34.12 51.55 -36.34
N SER A 57 -33.79 52.79 -35.97
CA SER A 57 -32.85 53.09 -34.89
C SER A 57 -33.28 52.48 -33.56
N HIS A 58 -34.55 52.61 -33.17
CA HIS A 58 -35.07 51.98 -31.96
C HIS A 58 -34.98 50.45 -31.99
N ILE A 59 -35.24 49.82 -33.13
CA ILE A 59 -35.10 48.36 -33.28
C ILE A 59 -33.63 47.96 -33.09
N VAL A 60 -32.69 48.69 -33.69
CA VAL A 60 -31.24 48.44 -33.54
C VAL A 60 -30.81 48.59 -32.09
N ILE A 61 -31.22 49.67 -31.41
CA ILE A 61 -30.92 49.91 -29.99
C ILE A 61 -31.47 48.79 -29.12
N LEU A 62 -32.73 48.38 -29.32
CA LEU A 62 -33.33 47.28 -28.58
C LEU A 62 -32.58 45.96 -28.81
N GLN A 63 -32.15 45.70 -30.04
CA GLN A 63 -31.39 44.51 -30.38
C GLN A 63 -29.99 44.52 -29.74
N GLU A 64 -29.33 45.68 -29.68
CA GLU A 64 -28.04 45.86 -29.00
C GLU A 64 -28.19 45.65 -27.49
N LEU A 65 -29.21 46.23 -26.85
CA LEU A 65 -29.49 46.02 -25.43
C LEU A 65 -29.78 44.56 -25.09
N LEU A 66 -30.56 43.86 -25.91
CA LEU A 66 -30.82 42.43 -25.74
C LEU A 66 -29.53 41.60 -25.93
N THR A 67 -28.64 42.02 -26.82
CA THR A 67 -27.35 41.36 -27.03
C THR A 67 -26.43 41.58 -25.83
N MET A 68 -26.31 42.81 -25.35
CA MET A 68 -25.56 43.16 -24.13
C MET A 68 -26.07 42.40 -22.90
N ARG A 69 -27.39 42.25 -22.75
CA ARG A 69 -27.95 41.47 -21.64
C ARG A 69 -27.47 40.02 -21.69
N ARG A 70 -27.52 39.38 -22.87
CA ARG A 70 -27.06 37.98 -23.03
C ARG A 70 -25.56 37.84 -22.79
N THR A 71 -24.74 38.81 -23.22
CA THR A 71 -23.29 38.77 -22.97
C THR A 71 -22.97 38.93 -21.50
N LEU A 72 -23.64 39.83 -20.78
CA LEU A 72 -23.50 40.01 -19.33
C LEU A 72 -23.93 38.76 -18.55
N GLU A 73 -25.06 38.14 -18.91
CA GLU A 73 -25.48 36.86 -18.31
C GLU A 73 -24.45 35.76 -18.56
N GLY A 74 -23.84 35.72 -19.76
CA GLY A 74 -22.76 34.79 -20.09
C GLY A 74 -21.47 35.05 -19.29
N ILE A 75 -21.13 36.30 -19.04
CA ILE A 75 -19.99 36.68 -18.19
C ILE A 75 -20.26 36.28 -16.74
N SER A 76 -21.46 36.56 -16.20
CA SER A 76 -21.85 36.20 -14.83
C SER A 76 -21.70 34.70 -14.58
N ARG A 77 -22.22 33.86 -15.49
CA ARG A 77 -22.09 32.39 -15.34
C ARG A 77 -20.64 31.90 -15.37
N ARG A 78 -19.79 32.52 -16.20
CA ARG A 78 -18.36 32.18 -16.23
C ARG A 78 -17.65 32.63 -14.95
N GLN A 79 -18.03 33.77 -14.39
CA GLN A 79 -17.52 34.24 -13.11
C GLN A 79 -17.92 33.28 -11.99
N GLU A 80 -19.18 32.87 -11.91
CA GLU A 80 -19.65 31.90 -10.92
C GLU A 80 -18.91 30.55 -11.02
N ALA A 81 -18.69 30.05 -12.25
CA ALA A 81 -17.92 28.82 -12.47
C ALA A 81 -16.44 28.98 -12.07
N SER A 82 -15.85 30.15 -12.31
CA SER A 82 -14.49 30.48 -11.88
C SER A 82 -14.40 30.53 -10.35
N ASP A 83 -15.35 31.19 -9.69
CA ASP A 83 -15.38 31.32 -8.23
C ASP A 83 -15.54 29.96 -7.55
N GLU A 84 -16.36 29.06 -8.12
CA GLU A 84 -16.46 27.68 -7.65
C GLU A 84 -15.13 26.92 -7.81
N THR A 85 -14.45 27.13 -8.93
CA THR A 85 -13.13 26.51 -9.17
C THR A 85 -12.09 27.03 -8.16
N ILE A 86 -12.13 28.33 -7.85
CA ILE A 86 -11.26 28.94 -6.83
C ILE A 86 -11.56 28.33 -5.46
N ARG A 87 -12.83 28.27 -5.04
CA ARG A 87 -13.22 27.66 -3.76
C ARG A 87 -12.78 26.20 -3.66
N ALA A 88 -12.95 25.41 -4.72
CA ALA A 88 -12.51 24.02 -4.76
C ALA A 88 -10.98 23.91 -4.64
N SER A 89 -10.23 24.81 -5.31
CA SER A 89 -8.77 24.84 -5.23
C SER A 89 -8.27 25.26 -3.84
N GLU A 90 -8.94 26.22 -3.20
CA GLU A 90 -8.62 26.68 -1.85
C GLU A 90 -8.89 25.58 -0.81
N THR A 91 -10.03 24.91 -0.92
CA THR A 91 -10.36 23.74 -0.08
C THR A 91 -9.29 22.67 -0.19
N ARG A 92 -8.84 22.36 -1.42
CA ARG A 92 -7.77 21.39 -1.65
C ARG A 92 -6.43 21.82 -1.05
N LEU A 93 -6.09 23.11 -1.06
CA LEU A 93 -4.89 23.62 -0.42
C LEU A 93 -4.97 23.52 1.10
N GLN A 94 -6.15 23.79 1.68
CA GLN A 94 -6.38 23.66 3.12
C GLN A 94 -6.27 22.20 3.58
N GLU A 95 -6.74 21.23 2.78
CA GLU A 95 -6.55 19.80 3.03
C GLU A 95 -5.08 19.37 3.01
N LEU A 96 -4.24 20.04 2.21
CA LEU A 96 -2.81 19.75 2.10
C LEU A 96 -1.98 20.47 3.18
N GLN A 97 -2.49 21.55 3.77
CA GLN A 97 -1.81 22.32 4.81
C GLN A 97 -1.28 21.50 6.01
N PRO A 98 -1.96 20.46 6.53
CA PRO A 98 -1.44 19.67 7.64
C PRO A 98 -0.35 18.65 7.24
N MET A 99 -0.10 18.42 5.95
CA MET A 99 0.88 17.41 5.49
C MET A 99 2.31 17.64 6.01
N PRO A 100 2.88 18.85 5.99
CA PRO A 100 4.23 19.09 6.50
C PRO A 100 4.39 18.70 7.97
N LYS A 101 3.43 19.09 8.81
CA LYS A 101 3.45 18.74 10.24
C LYS A 101 3.36 17.23 10.47
N ARG A 102 2.50 16.53 9.70
CA ARG A 102 2.41 15.07 9.76
C ARG A 102 3.71 14.38 9.32
N LEU A 103 4.39 14.95 8.33
CA LEU A 103 5.71 14.48 7.87
C LEU A 103 6.77 14.67 8.96
N ASP A 104 6.78 15.82 9.64
CA ASP A 104 7.69 16.11 10.74
C ASP A 104 7.43 15.16 11.93
N ASP A 105 6.17 14.94 12.30
CA ASP A 105 5.77 14.04 13.38
C ASP A 105 6.23 12.59 13.08
N MET A 106 6.00 12.10 11.85
CA MET A 106 6.50 10.79 11.41
C MET A 106 8.03 10.73 11.37
N GLY A 107 8.69 11.82 10.99
CA GLY A 107 10.15 11.92 11.00
C GLY A 107 10.71 11.81 12.42
N PHE A 108 10.07 12.47 13.38
CA PHE A 108 10.42 12.39 14.79
C PHE A 108 10.22 10.99 15.37
N GLU A 109 9.07 10.36 15.10
CA GLU A 109 8.78 8.98 15.54
C GLU A 109 9.78 7.98 14.96
N LEU A 110 10.07 8.09 13.66
CA LEU A 110 11.06 7.25 12.99
C LEU A 110 12.45 7.41 13.60
N ASN A 111 12.89 8.66 13.83
CA ASN A 111 14.17 8.94 14.46
C ASN A 111 14.24 8.38 15.89
N SER A 112 13.15 8.50 16.66
CA SER A 112 13.05 7.93 18.00
C SER A 112 13.19 6.40 17.98
N HIS A 113 12.54 5.72 17.04
CA HIS A 113 12.68 4.27 16.87
C HIS A 113 14.09 3.84 16.47
N TYR A 114 14.75 4.59 15.58
CA TYR A 114 16.14 4.33 15.22
C TYR A 114 17.08 4.49 16.41
N SER A 115 16.96 5.58 17.16
CA SER A 115 17.78 5.79 18.37
C SER A 115 17.56 4.68 19.41
N LEU A 116 16.31 4.26 19.63
CA LEU A 116 16.00 3.17 20.56
C LEU A 116 16.59 1.83 20.10
N ALA A 117 16.55 1.55 18.79
CA ALA A 117 17.12 0.34 18.21
C ALA A 117 18.65 0.35 18.33
N GLU A 118 19.30 1.48 18.03
CA GLU A 118 20.74 1.66 18.18
C GLU A 118 21.19 1.47 19.63
N ASP A 119 20.47 2.05 20.59
CA ASP A 119 20.73 1.87 22.02
C ASP A 119 20.59 0.41 22.46
N LYS A 120 19.64 -0.32 21.87
CA LYS A 120 19.45 -1.74 22.16
C LYS A 120 20.59 -2.58 21.59
N ILE A 121 21.02 -2.28 20.36
CA ILE A 121 22.16 -2.95 19.73
C ILE A 121 23.43 -2.71 20.55
N ARG A 122 23.72 -1.46 20.92
CA ARG A 122 24.89 -1.12 21.75
C ARG A 122 24.91 -1.87 23.08
N ARG A 123 23.75 -2.01 23.74
CA ARG A 123 23.63 -2.82 24.97
C ARG A 123 23.89 -4.30 24.73
N GLN A 124 23.29 -4.87 23.68
CA GLN A 124 23.50 -6.28 23.32
C GLN A 124 24.96 -6.55 22.95
N GLU A 125 25.62 -5.65 22.22
CA GLU A 125 27.04 -5.75 21.90
C GLU A 125 27.92 -5.70 23.15
N ALA A 126 27.60 -4.83 24.12
CA ALA A 126 28.30 -4.78 25.39
C ALA A 126 28.11 -6.06 26.23
N GLU A 127 26.90 -6.61 26.26
CA GLU A 127 26.58 -7.88 26.92
C GLU A 127 27.35 -9.05 26.28
N ILE A 128 27.37 -9.13 24.95
CA ILE A 128 28.13 -10.16 24.20
C ILE A 128 29.62 -10.05 24.51
N ARG A 129 30.18 -8.83 24.52
CA ARG A 129 31.59 -8.61 24.86
C ARG A 129 31.90 -9.08 26.28
N ALA A 130 31.05 -8.73 27.25
CA ALA A 130 31.22 -9.18 28.63
C ALA A 130 31.09 -10.70 28.80
N LEU A 131 30.24 -11.37 28.02
CA LEU A 131 30.15 -12.83 27.99
C LEU A 131 31.39 -13.46 27.36
N ALA A 132 31.90 -12.91 26.26
CA ALA A 132 33.15 -13.36 25.65
C ALA A 132 34.33 -13.27 26.64
N ASP A 133 34.44 -12.15 27.35
CA ASP A 133 35.49 -11.96 28.38
C ASP A 133 35.36 -12.96 29.54
N LYS A 134 34.14 -13.40 29.87
CA LYS A 134 33.92 -14.44 30.88
C LYS A 134 34.35 -15.83 30.38
N ILE A 135 34.09 -16.14 29.11
CA ILE A 135 34.50 -17.42 28.50
C ILE A 135 36.02 -17.50 28.46
N VAL A 136 36.71 -16.44 28.00
CA VAL A 136 38.18 -16.40 27.96
C VAL A 136 38.77 -16.66 29.35
N ARG A 137 38.27 -15.98 30.39
CA ARG A 137 38.71 -16.21 31.78
C ARG A 137 38.41 -17.63 32.26
N SER A 138 37.24 -18.17 31.93
CA SER A 138 36.90 -19.56 32.28
C SER A 138 37.82 -20.57 31.59
N ASP A 139 38.24 -20.32 30.35
CA ASP A 139 39.16 -21.18 29.61
C ASP A 139 40.58 -21.09 30.19
N GLU A 140 41.03 -19.90 30.59
CA GLU A 140 42.29 -19.72 31.32
C GLU A 140 42.29 -20.48 32.65
N GLU A 141 41.20 -20.40 33.42
CA GLU A 141 41.03 -21.16 34.67
C GLU A 141 41.04 -22.68 34.43
N ARG A 142 40.40 -23.15 33.35
CA ARG A 142 40.44 -24.56 32.93
C ARG A 142 41.85 -25.02 32.59
N LEU A 143 42.60 -24.25 31.80
CA LEU A 143 43.99 -24.58 31.48
C LEU A 143 44.88 -24.67 32.72
N VAL A 144 44.65 -23.80 33.73
CA VAL A 144 45.35 -23.88 35.01
C VAL A 144 44.97 -25.13 35.80
N LEU A 145 43.68 -25.52 35.79
CA LEU A 145 43.21 -26.75 36.43
C LEU A 145 43.78 -28.01 35.75
N ASP A 146 43.76 -28.06 34.42
CA ASP A 146 44.30 -29.20 33.66
C ASP A 146 45.79 -29.42 33.96
N ARG A 147 46.58 -28.34 33.99
CA ARG A 147 47.99 -28.40 34.42
C ARG A 147 48.16 -28.95 35.84
N LYS A 148 47.28 -28.57 36.77
CA LYS A 148 47.30 -29.10 38.16
C LYS A 148 46.93 -30.58 38.19
N VAL A 149 45.96 -31.02 37.38
CA VAL A 149 45.58 -32.44 37.26
C VAL A 149 46.75 -33.26 36.71
N GLU A 150 47.43 -32.79 35.67
CA GLU A 150 48.64 -33.44 35.15
C GLU A 150 49.75 -33.54 36.21
N GLN A 151 49.98 -32.46 36.97
CA GLN A 151 50.95 -32.45 38.08
C GLN A 151 50.58 -33.44 39.20
N LEU A 152 49.29 -33.58 39.52
CA LEU A 152 48.83 -34.57 40.49
C LEU A 152 48.93 -36.00 39.95
N SER A 153 48.56 -36.21 38.69
CA SER A 153 48.65 -37.51 38.03
C SER A 153 50.09 -38.01 37.96
N THR A 154 51.04 -37.15 37.62
CA THR A 154 52.47 -37.48 37.63
C THR A 154 52.97 -37.79 39.04
N LYS A 155 52.57 -37.03 40.07
CA LYS A 155 52.89 -37.33 41.47
C LYS A 155 52.34 -38.69 41.92
N ILE A 156 51.09 -39.00 41.59
CA ILE A 156 50.46 -40.29 41.92
C ILE A 156 51.19 -41.43 41.21
N SER A 157 51.50 -41.26 39.92
CA SER A 157 52.26 -42.26 39.16
C SER A 157 53.63 -42.51 39.78
N LEU A 158 54.37 -41.47 40.18
CA LEU A 158 55.67 -41.61 40.82
C LEU A 158 55.59 -42.26 42.20
N GLN A 159 54.55 -41.97 42.99
CA GLN A 159 54.29 -42.67 44.26
C GLN A 159 53.95 -44.15 44.03
N ALA A 160 53.19 -44.47 42.98
CA ALA A 160 52.89 -45.86 42.62
C ALA A 160 54.15 -46.63 42.20
N THR A 161 55.13 -45.98 41.56
CA THR A 161 56.43 -46.60 41.23
C THR A 161 57.38 -46.72 42.42
N GLN A 162 57.13 -46.00 43.53
CA GLN A 162 57.90 -46.09 44.78
C GLN A 162 57.33 -47.09 45.81
N ALA A 163 56.14 -47.63 45.57
CA ALA A 163 55.52 -48.63 46.43
C ALA A 163 55.89 -50.06 45.99
N ASP A 164 57.15 -50.45 46.24
CA ASP A 164 57.48 -51.75 46.86
C ASP A 164 58.94 -51.69 47.39
N PRO A 165 59.18 -52.02 48.66
CA PRO A 165 59.38 -53.44 48.96
C PRO A 165 58.67 -53.96 50.23
N GLU A 166 58.12 -55.16 50.08
CA GLU A 166 57.93 -56.26 51.04
C GLU A 166 56.70 -56.25 51.96
N GLU A 167 55.98 -57.38 51.85
CA GLU A 167 55.08 -58.08 52.77
C GLU A 167 54.59 -57.37 54.05
N ASN A 168 53.26 -57.31 54.21
CA ASN A 168 52.59 -58.02 55.32
C ASN A 168 51.05 -58.00 55.20
N ASP A 169 50.48 -59.11 55.63
CA ASP A 169 49.07 -59.51 55.68
C ASP A 169 48.08 -58.51 56.29
N SER A 170 46.80 -58.77 55.98
CA SER A 170 45.61 -58.45 56.81
C SER A 170 45.15 -56.98 56.79
N THR A 171 43.92 -56.62 56.46
CA THR A 171 42.69 -57.15 57.05
C THR A 171 41.49 -56.61 56.27
N ARG A 172 40.46 -57.44 56.15
CA ARG A 172 39.07 -57.08 55.82
C ARG A 172 38.61 -55.76 56.46
N PHE A 173 37.89 -54.94 55.71
CA PHE A 173 36.63 -54.37 56.21
C PHE A 173 35.53 -54.41 55.15
N ALA A 174 34.41 -54.96 55.58
CA ALA A 174 33.18 -55.15 54.84
C ALA A 174 32.22 -53.96 55.02
N SER A 175 31.17 -53.94 54.17
CA SER A 175 29.86 -53.28 54.38
C SER A 175 29.81 -51.77 54.04
N LYS A 176 28.86 -51.21 53.28
CA LYS A 176 27.47 -51.59 52.96
C LYS A 176 27.02 -51.02 51.59
N ARG A 177 26.12 -51.76 50.96
CA ARG A 177 25.13 -51.35 49.94
C ARG A 177 24.49 -49.98 50.19
N LYS A 178 24.32 -49.18 49.12
CA LYS A 178 22.99 -48.81 48.58
C LYS A 178 23.16 -48.24 47.16
N GLU A 179 22.72 -49.00 46.16
CA GLU A 179 22.59 -48.57 44.76
C GLU A 179 21.10 -48.70 44.39
N GLN A 180 20.50 -47.55 44.13
CA GLN A 180 19.27 -47.25 43.39
C GLN A 180 19.71 -46.03 42.57
N GLU A 181 19.50 -45.84 41.29
CA GLU A 181 18.59 -46.38 40.28
C GLU A 181 18.82 -45.48 39.03
N ALA A 182 18.52 -45.98 37.83
CA ALA A 182 18.45 -45.28 36.53
C ALA A 182 19.71 -45.18 35.63
N LEU A 183 19.69 -46.06 34.61
CA LEU A 183 20.30 -45.98 33.27
C LEU A 183 19.69 -44.82 32.42
N PRO A 184 20.15 -44.55 31.17
CA PRO A 184 21.49 -44.71 30.58
C PRO A 184 21.94 -43.48 29.75
N ALA A 185 23.21 -43.45 29.35
CA ALA A 185 23.65 -42.72 28.16
C ALA A 185 24.77 -43.50 27.47
N HIS A 186 24.53 -44.01 26.25
CA HIS A 186 25.46 -43.82 25.13
C HIS A 186 24.91 -44.38 23.79
N GLU A 187 24.82 -43.48 22.82
CA GLU A 187 25.01 -43.72 21.37
C GLU A 187 26.41 -44.33 21.09
N PRO A 188 26.69 -45.05 19.98
CA PRO A 188 26.72 -44.42 18.64
C PRO A 188 26.58 -45.29 17.35
N SER A 189 26.41 -44.55 16.24
CA SER A 189 26.92 -44.75 14.86
C SER A 189 26.38 -45.84 13.89
N GLU A 190 25.93 -45.32 12.73
CA GLU A 190 26.23 -45.71 11.33
C GLU A 190 25.53 -46.88 10.59
N GLN A 191 24.87 -46.47 9.49
CA GLN A 191 24.77 -47.04 8.13
C GLN A 191 24.32 -48.50 7.91
N SER A 192 23.24 -48.69 7.13
CA SER A 192 23.25 -49.38 5.80
C SER A 192 21.84 -49.62 5.22
N MET A 193 21.74 -49.58 3.87
CA MET A 193 20.56 -49.92 3.03
C MET A 193 20.25 -51.43 3.03
N PRO A 194 19.07 -51.87 2.52
CA PRO A 194 19.10 -52.63 1.25
C PRO A 194 17.87 -52.48 0.31
N CYS A 195 18.08 -53.00 -0.91
CA CYS A 195 17.28 -52.99 -2.13
C CYS A 195 15.91 -53.71 -2.11
N GLU A 196 15.01 -53.18 -2.95
CA GLU A 196 14.17 -53.82 -3.98
C GLU A 196 13.85 -55.33 -3.90
N VAL A 197 12.55 -55.67 -3.82
CA VAL A 197 11.97 -56.90 -4.42
C VAL A 197 10.57 -56.59 -4.98
N VAL A 198 10.43 -56.81 -6.28
CA VAL A 198 9.20 -56.84 -7.08
C VAL A 198 8.46 -58.16 -6.88
N SER A 199 7.13 -58.16 -6.87
CA SER A 199 6.34 -59.32 -7.30
C SER A 199 5.00 -58.92 -7.94
N HIS A 200 4.64 -59.63 -9.01
CA HIS A 200 3.60 -59.32 -10.00
C HIS A 200 2.17 -59.78 -9.60
N ARG A 201 1.19 -59.02 -10.14
CA ARG A 201 -0.27 -59.21 -10.44
C ARG A 201 -0.70 -60.65 -10.88
N PRO A 202 -1.99 -61.00 -11.22
CA PRO A 202 -3.30 -60.29 -11.18
C PRO A 202 -4.55 -61.15 -10.76
N SER A 203 -5.77 -60.58 -10.69
CA SER A 203 -7.05 -61.15 -11.22
C SER A 203 -8.29 -60.36 -10.70
N ILE A 204 -9.01 -59.60 -11.54
CA ILE A 204 -10.36 -59.83 -12.13
C ILE A 204 -11.49 -60.06 -11.10
N MET A 205 -12.43 -59.11 -10.98
CA MET A 205 -13.88 -59.34 -11.08
C MET A 205 -14.68 -58.03 -11.06
N THR A 206 -15.89 -58.12 -11.60
CA THR A 206 -16.63 -57.09 -12.34
C THR A 206 -17.76 -56.48 -11.49
N VAL A 207 -17.82 -55.14 -11.52
CA VAL A 207 -18.90 -54.13 -11.31
C VAL A 207 -20.33 -54.61 -10.91
N PRO A 208 -21.05 -53.83 -10.09
CA PRO A 208 -22.20 -53.08 -10.62
C PRO A 208 -22.15 -51.57 -10.31
N PRO A 209 -22.86 -50.70 -11.06
CA PRO A 209 -22.53 -49.29 -11.22
C PRO A 209 -23.24 -48.41 -10.19
N THR A 210 -22.47 -47.61 -9.45
CA THR A 210 -23.02 -46.50 -8.65
C THR A 210 -22.57 -45.18 -9.27
N THR A 211 -23.58 -44.47 -9.77
CA THR A 211 -23.68 -43.06 -10.17
C THR A 211 -22.42 -42.20 -9.92
N PRO A 212 -21.79 -41.62 -10.96
CA PRO A 212 -20.69 -40.71 -10.74
C PRO A 212 -21.21 -39.39 -10.16
N ALA A 213 -20.85 -39.12 -8.90
CA ALA A 213 -20.83 -37.77 -8.37
C ALA A 213 -19.95 -36.89 -9.28
N PRO A 214 -20.26 -35.59 -9.47
CA PRO A 214 -19.53 -34.75 -10.41
C PRO A 214 -18.06 -34.68 -9.96
N LYS A 215 -17.17 -35.15 -10.84
CA LYS A 215 -15.72 -35.06 -10.67
C LYS A 215 -15.37 -33.60 -10.45
N ARG A 216 -14.94 -33.26 -9.22
CA ARG A 216 -14.26 -31.99 -8.96
C ARG A 216 -13.07 -31.93 -9.91
N LEU A 217 -13.03 -30.89 -10.74
CA LEU A 217 -11.94 -30.63 -11.65
C LEU A 217 -10.65 -30.56 -10.81
N LYS A 218 -9.73 -31.50 -11.03
CA LYS A 218 -8.36 -31.41 -10.52
C LYS A 218 -7.70 -30.26 -11.28
N ILE A 219 -7.73 -29.08 -10.67
CA ILE A 219 -6.98 -27.93 -11.15
C ILE A 219 -5.58 -28.08 -10.56
N GLU A 220 -4.60 -28.32 -11.42
CA GLU A 220 -3.19 -28.36 -11.05
C GLU A 220 -2.68 -26.92 -10.95
N TYR A 221 -2.33 -26.48 -9.74
CA TYR A 221 -1.95 -25.10 -9.48
C TYR A 221 -0.44 -24.93 -9.42
N PRO A 222 0.12 -23.85 -9.99
CA PRO A 222 1.54 -23.54 -9.86
C PRO A 222 1.91 -23.34 -8.38
N ARG A 223 2.94 -24.03 -7.91
CA ARG A 223 3.51 -23.81 -6.57
C ARG A 223 4.08 -22.39 -6.51
N LEU A 224 3.59 -21.58 -5.58
CA LEU A 224 4.14 -20.25 -5.30
C LEU A 224 5.54 -20.37 -4.69
N ALA A 225 6.44 -19.45 -5.03
CA ALA A 225 7.76 -19.41 -4.42
C ALA A 225 7.65 -19.07 -2.91
N GLU A 226 8.49 -19.66 -2.07
CA GLU A 226 8.39 -19.54 -0.59
C GLU A 226 8.34 -18.08 -0.09
N ARG A 227 9.11 -17.18 -0.71
CA ARG A 227 9.10 -15.74 -0.38
C ARG A 227 7.75 -15.07 -0.65
N GLN A 228 7.04 -15.48 -1.71
CA GLN A 228 5.73 -14.93 -2.08
C GLN A 228 4.66 -15.38 -1.09
N VAL A 229 4.75 -16.62 -0.61
CA VAL A 229 3.84 -17.20 0.38
C VAL A 229 3.97 -16.49 1.74
N LEU A 230 5.19 -16.15 2.18
CA LEU A 230 5.42 -15.45 3.45
C LEU A 230 4.82 -14.04 3.47
N GLY A 231 5.05 -13.26 2.41
CA GLY A 231 4.48 -11.91 2.28
C GLY A 231 2.96 -11.93 2.25
N PHE A 232 2.38 -12.84 1.46
CA PHE A 232 0.93 -13.02 1.37
C PHE A 232 0.32 -13.51 2.69
N ARG A 233 0.96 -14.44 3.41
CA ARG A 233 0.49 -14.92 4.72
C ARG A 233 0.39 -13.78 5.73
N LYS A 234 1.41 -12.93 5.82
CA LYS A 234 1.40 -11.77 6.70
C LYS A 234 0.27 -10.81 6.33
N TYR A 235 0.10 -10.53 5.03
CA TYR A 235 -0.99 -9.69 4.54
C TYR A 235 -2.38 -10.25 4.87
N MET A 236 -2.62 -11.54 4.59
CA MET A 236 -3.88 -12.21 4.92
C MET A 236 -4.20 -12.13 6.41
N GLN A 237 -3.21 -12.35 7.27
CA GLN A 237 -3.41 -12.27 8.72
C GLN A 237 -3.79 -10.85 9.16
N THR A 238 -3.17 -9.82 8.58
CA THR A 238 -3.54 -8.42 8.82
C THR A 238 -4.99 -8.16 8.39
N SER A 239 -5.37 -8.53 7.17
CA SER A 239 -6.74 -8.34 6.68
C SER A 239 -7.78 -9.10 7.51
N LYS A 240 -7.44 -10.29 8.02
CA LYS A 240 -8.28 -11.05 8.94
C LYS A 240 -8.46 -10.32 10.28
N ASN A 241 -7.40 -9.69 10.78
CA ASN A 241 -7.48 -8.88 11.99
C ASN A 241 -8.34 -7.62 11.76
N ASP A 242 -8.20 -6.97 10.61
CA ASP A 242 -8.98 -5.78 10.26
C ASP A 242 -10.48 -6.12 10.15
N TYR A 243 -10.80 -7.24 9.50
CA TYR A 243 -12.17 -7.77 9.44
C TYR A 243 -12.75 -8.05 10.82
N ARG A 244 -11.96 -8.62 11.74
CA ARG A 244 -12.40 -8.89 13.12
C ARG A 244 -12.64 -7.62 13.93
N LYS A 245 -11.82 -6.58 13.72
CA LYS A 245 -11.94 -5.29 14.40
C LYS A 245 -13.15 -4.50 13.90
N ALA A 246 -13.40 -4.52 12.59
CA ALA A 246 -14.46 -3.76 11.94
C ALA A 246 -15.14 -4.61 10.85
N PRO A 247 -16.02 -5.55 11.23
CA PRO A 247 -16.71 -6.39 10.25
C PRO A 247 -17.65 -5.55 9.38
N PRO A 248 -17.65 -5.74 8.05
CA PRO A 248 -18.59 -5.09 7.14
C PRO A 248 -20.04 -5.39 7.53
N LYS A 249 -20.87 -4.34 7.62
CA LYS A 249 -22.28 -4.46 8.07
C LYS A 249 -23.26 -4.68 6.94
N THR A 250 -22.90 -4.28 5.71
CA THR A 250 -23.75 -4.40 4.53
C THR A 250 -23.08 -5.24 3.45
N GLY A 251 -23.89 -5.77 2.50
CA GLY A 251 -23.37 -6.50 1.34
C GLY A 251 -22.47 -5.63 0.45
N SER A 252 -22.76 -4.33 0.32
CA SER A 252 -21.89 -3.39 -0.40
C SER A 252 -20.54 -3.21 0.28
N ASP A 253 -20.52 -3.10 1.62
CA ASP A 253 -19.28 -2.98 2.38
C ASP A 253 -18.46 -4.26 2.29
N MET A 254 -19.12 -5.43 2.33
CA MET A 254 -18.46 -6.72 2.15
C MET A 254 -17.78 -6.82 0.78
N ARG A 255 -18.50 -6.45 -0.30
CA ARG A 255 -17.92 -6.41 -1.65
C ARG A 255 -16.74 -5.44 -1.71
N ARG A 256 -16.87 -4.25 -1.11
CA ARG A 256 -15.79 -3.26 -1.07
C ARG A 256 -14.57 -3.80 -0.33
N PHE A 257 -14.78 -4.46 0.81
CA PHE A 257 -13.72 -5.08 1.61
C PHE A 257 -12.97 -6.16 0.83
N ILE A 258 -13.69 -7.09 0.19
CA ILE A 258 -13.08 -8.15 -0.62
C ILE A 258 -12.31 -7.55 -1.81
N ASN A 259 -12.86 -6.54 -2.48
CA ASN A 259 -12.17 -5.87 -3.58
C ASN A 259 -10.88 -5.20 -3.11
N GLN A 260 -10.90 -4.47 -1.99
CA GLN A 260 -9.72 -3.85 -1.40
C GLN A 260 -8.67 -4.88 -1.00
N PHE A 261 -9.09 -6.04 -0.47
CA PHE A 261 -8.19 -7.14 -0.16
C PHE A 261 -7.48 -7.66 -1.41
N ILE A 262 -8.22 -7.97 -2.48
CA ILE A 262 -7.64 -8.50 -3.73
C ILE A 262 -6.70 -7.49 -4.38
N GLU A 263 -7.06 -6.20 -4.36
CA GLU A 263 -6.24 -5.12 -4.91
C GLU A 263 -4.98 -4.85 -4.07
N GLY A 264 -5.00 -5.12 -2.77
CA GLY A 264 -3.85 -4.95 -1.88
C GLY A 264 -2.82 -6.10 -1.91
N ILE A 265 -3.09 -7.18 -2.65
CA ILE A 265 -2.12 -8.26 -2.84
C ILE A 265 -1.00 -7.76 -3.77
N GLN A 266 0.21 -7.62 -3.22
CA GLN A 266 1.37 -7.12 -3.98
C GLN A 266 1.81 -8.07 -5.10
N ASP A 267 1.71 -9.38 -4.87
CA ASP A 267 2.13 -10.37 -5.86
C ASP A 267 1.01 -10.66 -6.86
N ARG A 268 1.27 -10.33 -8.13
CA ARG A 268 0.31 -10.51 -9.23
C ARG A 268 -0.06 -11.96 -9.47
N ASN A 269 0.87 -12.91 -9.29
CA ASN A 269 0.60 -14.34 -9.50
C ASN A 269 -0.32 -14.87 -8.39
N VAL A 270 -0.07 -14.46 -7.14
CA VAL A 270 -0.94 -14.80 -6.01
C VAL A 270 -2.34 -14.19 -6.20
N SER A 271 -2.41 -12.93 -6.60
CA SER A 271 -3.67 -12.24 -6.85
C SER A 271 -4.46 -12.90 -7.99
N ASN A 272 -3.81 -13.22 -9.11
CA ASN A 272 -4.45 -13.91 -10.24
C ASN A 272 -4.95 -15.30 -9.83
N ASN A 273 -4.12 -16.11 -9.15
CA ASN A 273 -4.52 -17.45 -8.71
C ASN A 273 -5.72 -17.40 -7.76
N LEU A 274 -5.74 -16.47 -6.81
CA LEU A 274 -6.89 -16.29 -5.91
C LEU A 274 -8.14 -15.88 -6.68
N GLN A 275 -8.03 -14.94 -7.61
CA GLN A 275 -9.15 -14.47 -8.41
C GLN A 275 -9.72 -15.58 -9.31
N ASP A 276 -8.86 -16.40 -9.91
CA ASP A 276 -9.27 -17.55 -10.72
C ASP A 276 -9.94 -18.64 -9.87
N GLN A 277 -9.46 -18.88 -8.65
CA GLN A 277 -10.11 -19.80 -7.70
C GLN A 277 -11.49 -19.29 -7.25
N ILE A 278 -11.62 -17.99 -6.98
CA ILE A 278 -12.91 -17.39 -6.63
C ILE A 278 -13.90 -17.52 -7.80
N LEU A 279 -13.46 -17.28 -9.04
CA LEU A 279 -14.27 -17.48 -10.24
C LEU A 279 -14.71 -18.94 -10.41
N ALA A 280 -13.79 -19.88 -10.21
CA ALA A 280 -14.07 -21.29 -10.37
C ALA A 280 -15.04 -21.83 -9.31
N GLN A 281 -14.90 -21.37 -8.06
CA GLN A 281 -15.71 -21.88 -6.95
C GLN A 281 -17.05 -21.17 -6.79
N PHE A 282 -17.16 -19.90 -7.20
CA PHE A 282 -18.37 -19.09 -7.03
C PHE A 282 -18.86 -18.45 -8.35
N PRO A 283 -19.11 -19.24 -9.41
CA PRO A 283 -19.50 -18.71 -10.72
C PRO A 283 -20.86 -17.99 -10.72
N SER A 284 -21.73 -18.28 -9.75
CA SER A 284 -23.03 -17.61 -9.60
C SER A 284 -22.95 -16.28 -8.84
N LYS A 285 -21.84 -16.01 -8.14
CA LYS A 285 -21.64 -14.80 -7.32
C LYS A 285 -20.62 -13.85 -7.93
N VAL A 286 -19.74 -14.35 -8.78
CA VAL A 286 -18.59 -13.64 -9.32
C VAL A 286 -18.47 -13.91 -10.81
N ARG A 287 -18.26 -12.85 -11.60
CA ARG A 287 -17.98 -12.97 -13.03
C ARG A 287 -16.64 -12.36 -13.39
N ARG A 288 -16.06 -12.82 -14.51
CA ARG A 288 -14.84 -12.23 -15.05
C ARG A 288 -15.16 -10.86 -15.68
N SER A 289 -14.34 -9.87 -15.38
CA SER A 289 -14.43 -8.52 -15.94
C SER A 289 -13.04 -7.91 -15.99
N LYS A 290 -12.64 -7.40 -17.14
CA LYS A 290 -11.39 -6.62 -17.23
C LYS A 290 -11.59 -5.32 -16.45
N SER A 291 -10.83 -5.12 -15.37
CA SER A 291 -10.84 -3.82 -14.69
C SER A 291 -10.07 -2.80 -15.51
N ILE A 292 -10.62 -1.60 -15.66
CA ILE A 292 -9.92 -0.42 -16.22
C ILE A 292 -8.87 0.09 -15.21
N ARG A 293 -9.09 -0.17 -13.91
CA ARG A 293 -8.21 0.25 -12.81
C ARG A 293 -7.68 -0.96 -12.06
N GLY A 294 -6.40 -1.29 -12.24
CA GLY A 294 -5.67 -2.22 -11.38
C GLY A 294 -5.70 -3.71 -11.77
N PRO A 295 -5.09 -4.59 -10.94
CA PRO A 295 -4.86 -6.01 -11.21
C PRO A 295 -6.11 -6.90 -11.06
N ARG A 296 -7.29 -6.30 -10.85
CA ARG A 296 -8.55 -7.03 -10.67
C ARG A 296 -9.13 -7.47 -12.01
N SER A 297 -9.55 -8.72 -12.06
CA SER A 297 -10.15 -9.41 -13.20
C SER A 297 -11.55 -9.97 -12.90
N ILE A 298 -12.08 -9.70 -11.71
CA ILE A 298 -13.37 -10.24 -11.23
C ILE A 298 -14.31 -9.14 -10.73
N VAL A 299 -15.61 -9.33 -10.91
CA VAL A 299 -16.69 -8.49 -10.34
C VAL A 299 -17.59 -9.36 -9.48
N ILE A 300 -17.83 -8.92 -8.25
CA ILE A 300 -18.70 -9.59 -7.29
C ILE A 300 -20.12 -9.03 -7.46
N GLU A 301 -21.04 -9.85 -7.92
CA GLU A 301 -22.44 -9.49 -8.17
C GLU A 301 -23.36 -10.01 -7.06
N GLY A 302 -23.09 -11.23 -6.58
CA GLY A 302 -23.84 -11.88 -5.52
C GLY A 302 -23.28 -11.64 -4.11
N ASN A 303 -23.87 -12.34 -3.13
CA ASN A 303 -23.44 -12.33 -1.74
C ASN A 303 -22.25 -13.28 -1.53
N LEU A 304 -21.04 -12.77 -1.78
CA LEU A 304 -19.79 -13.44 -1.43
C LEU A 304 -19.37 -13.03 -0.01
N HIS A 305 -19.11 -14.01 0.85
CA HIS A 305 -18.67 -13.75 2.22
C HIS A 305 -17.15 -13.75 2.34
N TRP A 306 -16.64 -13.02 3.33
CA TRP A 306 -15.20 -12.98 3.61
C TRP A 306 -14.63 -14.35 4.01
N ASP A 307 -15.40 -15.17 4.72
CA ASP A 307 -14.96 -16.50 5.15
C ASP A 307 -14.71 -17.43 3.94
N ASP A 308 -15.52 -17.32 2.88
CA ASP A 308 -15.34 -18.05 1.62
C ASP A 308 -13.99 -17.70 0.98
N VAL A 309 -13.66 -16.40 0.94
CA VAL A 309 -12.40 -15.89 0.40
C VAL A 309 -11.21 -16.31 1.28
N CYS A 310 -11.37 -16.30 2.61
CA CYS A 310 -10.35 -16.76 3.55
C CYS A 310 -9.99 -18.24 3.36
N GLN A 311 -10.98 -19.09 3.11
CA GLN A 311 -10.75 -20.51 2.87
C GLN A 311 -9.88 -20.72 1.61
N LEU A 312 -10.23 -20.06 0.52
CA LEU A 312 -9.45 -20.09 -0.73
C LEU A 312 -8.03 -19.54 -0.54
N ALA A 313 -7.89 -18.40 0.14
CA ALA A 313 -6.60 -17.80 0.43
C ALA A 313 -5.70 -18.71 1.30
N SER A 314 -6.30 -19.48 2.21
CA SER A 314 -5.57 -20.43 3.06
C SER A 314 -5.08 -21.66 2.27
N LEU A 315 -5.85 -22.12 1.28
CA LEU A 315 -5.43 -23.21 0.39
C LEU A 315 -4.22 -22.81 -0.46
N LEU A 316 -4.18 -21.56 -0.92
CA LEU A 316 -3.02 -21.01 -1.65
C LEU A 316 -1.74 -20.96 -0.81
N GLN A 317 -1.85 -20.82 0.52
CA GLN A 317 -0.70 -20.77 1.42
C GLN A 317 -0.11 -22.13 1.78
N THR A 318 -0.91 -23.19 1.67
CA THR A 318 -0.51 -24.53 2.08
C THR A 318 -0.07 -25.40 0.90
N GLY A 319 -0.32 -24.96 -0.34
CA GLY A 319 -0.04 -25.75 -1.54
C GLY A 319 -0.82 -27.07 -1.61
N LYS A 320 -1.73 -27.33 -0.66
CA LYS A 320 -2.59 -28.50 -0.57
C LYS A 320 -3.98 -28.13 -1.06
N GLY A 321 -4.11 -28.05 -2.38
CA GLY A 321 -5.38 -27.93 -3.09
C GLY A 321 -5.68 -29.13 -3.97
N ALA A 322 -5.15 -30.31 -3.65
CA ALA A 322 -5.35 -31.52 -4.44
C ALA A 322 -5.44 -32.75 -3.53
N GLU A 323 -6.66 -33.05 -3.07
CA GLU A 323 -7.16 -34.43 -2.94
C GLU A 323 -8.65 -34.44 -3.31
#